data_AF-D6YVF1-F1
#
_entry.id   AF-D6YVF1-F1
#
_cell.length_a   1.000
_cell.length_b   1.000
_cell.length_c   1.000
_cell.angle_alpha   90.00
_cell.angle_beta   90.00
_cell.angle_gamma   90.00
#
_symmetry.space_group_name_H-M   'P 1'
#
loop_
_entity.id
_entity.type
_entity.pdbx_description
1 polymer ?
#
loop_
_entity_poly.entity_id
_entity_poly.type
_entity_poly.pdbx_seq_one_letter_code
_entity_poly.pdbx_strand_id
1 'polypeptide(L)'
;MEKRWRKMFSFKLPTRSKYQYTVRETKTGMLFLGYSDELSELNARTMIDYVLDEMKQDLPFDISELTIQTDNGSEFSGQARRVEKAPFVRMIEKIHGANHVYIRPGHCNAQADVESSHELIETEFFDLTRFKDRSDFFKKVESYRLYFNFVRPNFYKGKKKPQQICASDWGSSISYNFSLIRTVDLDKMDTFSYQRGQTIPDLAANSE
;
A
#
# COMPACT_ATOMS: atom_id res chain seq x y z
N MET A 1 6.45 0.63 2.16
CA MET A 1 7.78 0.30 1.60
C MET A 1 7.62 0.00 0.13
N GLU A 2 8.53 0.53 -0.67
CA GLU A 2 8.48 0.49 -2.13
C GLU A 2 9.66 -0.30 -2.70
N LYS A 3 9.45 -1.03 -3.80
CA LYS A 3 10.51 -1.79 -4.47
C LYS A 3 10.48 -1.56 -5.97
N ARG A 4 11.65 -1.22 -6.52
CA ARG A 4 11.90 -1.07 -7.96
C ARG A 4 12.34 -2.41 -8.56
N TRP A 5 11.63 -2.87 -9.59
CA TRP A 5 11.90 -4.18 -10.20
C TRP A 5 12.94 -4.10 -11.34
N ARG A 6 14.12 -4.68 -11.14
CA ARG A 6 15.19 -4.77 -12.17
C ARG A 6 14.89 -5.79 -13.28
N LYS A 7 14.22 -6.91 -12.97
CA LYS A 7 13.89 -7.97 -13.96
C LYS A 7 12.86 -7.54 -15.01
N MET A 8 12.01 -6.54 -14.71
CA MET A 8 11.11 -5.92 -15.71
C MET A 8 11.85 -5.31 -16.90
N PHE A 9 13.16 -5.07 -16.78
CA PHE A 9 14.00 -4.56 -17.87
C PHE A 9 14.62 -5.65 -18.75
N SER A 10 14.66 -6.91 -18.30
CA SER A 10 15.26 -8.02 -19.09
C SER A 10 14.32 -8.56 -20.16
N PHE A 11 13.01 -8.43 -19.96
CA PHE A 11 12.04 -8.59 -21.03
C PHE A 11 11.71 -7.19 -21.51
N LYS A 12 11.96 -6.88 -22.78
CA LYS A 12 11.48 -5.67 -23.46
C LYS A 12 9.95 -5.67 -23.48
N LEU A 13 9.31 -5.49 -22.33
CA LEU A 13 7.87 -5.35 -22.22
C LEU A 13 7.53 -3.86 -22.32
N PRO A 14 6.59 -3.47 -23.17
CA PRO A 14 6.16 -2.08 -23.33
C PRO A 14 5.35 -1.54 -22.13
N THR A 15 5.28 -2.28 -21.03
CA THR A 15 4.42 -2.01 -19.88
C THR A 15 5.10 -1.05 -18.91
N ARG A 16 4.60 0.19 -18.87
CA ARG A 16 5.24 1.32 -18.21
C ARG A 16 5.26 1.27 -16.66
N SER A 17 4.54 0.36 -15.98
CA SER A 17 4.47 0.33 -14.49
C SER A 17 5.69 -0.30 -13.84
N LYS A 18 6.71 0.49 -13.50
CA LYS A 18 8.03 0.00 -13.02
C LYS A 18 8.11 -0.20 -11.50
N TYR A 19 7.20 0.43 -10.76
CA TYR A 19 7.28 0.54 -9.31
C TYR A 19 6.10 -0.13 -8.64
N GLN A 20 6.39 -0.90 -7.59
CA GLN A 20 5.39 -1.59 -6.79
C GLN A 20 5.28 -0.93 -5.42
N TYR A 21 4.07 -0.50 -5.11
CA TYR A 21 3.64 -0.04 -3.80
C TYR A 21 2.95 -1.19 -3.09
N THR A 22 3.36 -1.48 -1.86
CA THR A 22 2.83 -2.61 -1.10
C THR A 22 2.41 -2.16 0.29
N VAL A 23 1.15 -2.45 0.62
CA VAL A 23 0.62 -2.33 1.98
C VAL A 23 0.36 -3.74 2.49
N ARG A 24 0.83 -4.01 3.72
CA ARG A 24 0.74 -5.30 4.39
C ARG A 24 -0.01 -5.12 5.69
N GLU A 25 -1.01 -5.94 5.94
CA GLU A 25 -1.60 -6.03 7.27
C GLU A 25 -0.78 -7.04 8.10
N THR A 26 -0.19 -6.58 9.19
CA THR A 26 0.86 -7.30 9.94
C THR A 26 0.36 -8.63 10.54
N LYS A 27 -0.86 -8.68 11.06
CA LYS A 27 -1.38 -9.85 11.79
C LYS A 27 -1.76 -11.00 10.87
N THR A 28 -2.44 -10.72 9.77
CA THR A 28 -2.93 -11.70 8.80
C THR A 28 -1.93 -11.94 7.68
N GLY A 29 -1.08 -10.94 7.38
CA GLY A 29 -0.25 -10.92 6.18
C GLY A 29 -1.07 -10.70 4.92
N MET A 30 -2.19 -9.99 5.00
CA MET A 30 -2.98 -9.62 3.82
C MET A 30 -2.20 -8.63 2.96
N LEU A 31 -2.32 -8.79 1.65
CA LEU A 31 -1.54 -8.07 0.65
C LEU A 31 -2.44 -7.12 -0.16
N PHE A 32 -2.06 -5.84 -0.17
CA PHE A 32 -2.64 -4.82 -1.04
C PHE A 32 -1.54 -4.25 -1.94
N LEU A 33 -1.85 -4.12 -3.23
CA LEU A 33 -0.87 -3.78 -4.27
C LEU A 33 -1.30 -2.56 -5.05
N GLY A 34 -0.34 -1.68 -5.33
CA GLY A 34 -0.45 -0.59 -6.26
C GLY A 34 0.76 -0.56 -7.17
N TYR A 35 0.58 -0.11 -8.42
CA TYR A 35 1.66 -0.02 -9.39
C TYR A 35 1.65 1.34 -10.09
N SER A 36 2.85 1.86 -10.34
CA SER A 36 3.06 3.15 -11.01
C SER A 36 4.25 3.12 -11.98
N ASP A 37 4.25 4.02 -12.95
CA ASP A 37 5.34 4.27 -13.88
C ASP A 37 6.51 5.02 -13.21
N GLU A 38 6.25 5.75 -12.13
CA GLU A 38 7.21 6.53 -11.37
C GLU A 38 7.19 6.23 -9.86
N LEU A 39 8.37 6.35 -9.27
CA LEU A 39 8.58 6.33 -7.82
C LEU A 39 8.40 7.76 -7.33
N SER A 40 7.29 8.03 -6.63
CA SER A 40 6.98 9.35 -6.09
C SER A 40 6.21 9.29 -4.77
N GLU A 41 6.39 10.31 -3.94
CA GLU A 41 5.65 10.43 -2.69
C GLU A 41 4.13 10.52 -2.93
N LEU A 42 3.71 11.13 -4.04
CA LEU A 42 2.31 11.22 -4.43
C LEU A 42 1.68 9.84 -4.64
N ASN A 43 2.38 8.92 -5.29
CA ASN A 43 1.92 7.55 -5.50
C ASN A 43 1.85 6.76 -4.19
N ALA A 44 2.83 6.97 -3.29
CA ALA A 44 2.78 6.38 -1.94
C ALA A 44 1.57 6.89 -1.13
N ARG A 45 1.30 8.21 -1.18
CA ARG A 45 0.11 8.83 -0.56
C ARG A 45 -1.17 8.24 -1.12
N THR A 46 -1.30 8.23 -2.44
CA THR A 46 -2.49 7.74 -3.16
C THR A 46 -2.77 6.27 -2.84
N MET A 47 -1.72 5.44 -2.74
CA MET A 47 -1.87 4.04 -2.33
C MET A 47 -2.44 3.89 -0.91
N ILE A 48 -1.90 4.64 0.05
CA ILE A 48 -2.37 4.57 1.45
C ILE A 48 -3.77 5.16 1.58
N ASP A 49 -4.05 6.28 0.91
CA ASP A 49 -5.37 6.91 0.86
C ASP A 49 -6.43 5.93 0.36
N TYR A 50 -6.14 5.28 -0.78
CA TYR A 50 -7.01 4.26 -1.37
C TYR A 50 -7.30 3.11 -0.40
N VAL A 51 -6.26 2.52 0.21
CA VAL A 51 -6.45 1.39 1.13
C VAL A 51 -7.26 1.82 2.35
N LEU A 52 -6.98 3.00 2.92
CA LEU A 52 -7.71 3.49 4.08
C LEU A 52 -9.18 3.79 3.75
N ASP A 53 -9.46 4.45 2.63
CA ASP A 53 -10.84 4.78 2.20
C ASP A 53 -11.68 3.51 2.00
N GLU A 54 -11.11 2.49 1.35
CA GLU A 54 -11.77 1.20 1.13
C GLU A 54 -12.00 0.42 2.43
N MET A 55 -11.09 0.51 3.40
CA MET A 55 -11.21 -0.22 4.67
C MET A 55 -12.15 0.48 5.67
N LYS A 56 -12.22 1.81 5.63
CA LYS A 56 -12.79 2.63 6.72
C LYS A 56 -14.22 2.26 7.12
N GLN A 57 -15.05 1.85 6.16
CA GLN A 57 -16.45 1.50 6.43
C GLN A 57 -16.63 0.16 7.15
N ASP A 58 -15.66 -0.75 6.99
CA ASP A 58 -15.72 -2.11 7.52
C ASP A 58 -14.73 -2.35 8.67
N LEU A 59 -14.07 -1.30 9.16
CA LEU A 59 -13.17 -1.41 10.31
C LEU A 59 -13.95 -1.88 11.55
N PRO A 60 -13.50 -2.96 12.22
CA PRO A 60 -14.16 -3.47 13.42
C PRO A 60 -13.81 -2.68 14.69
N PHE A 61 -13.01 -1.62 14.56
CA PHE A 61 -12.53 -0.74 15.63
C PHE A 61 -12.45 0.69 15.12
N ASP A 62 -12.29 1.65 16.03
CA ASP A 62 -12.15 3.06 15.68
C ASP A 62 -10.87 3.29 14.86
N ILE A 63 -10.94 4.08 13.79
CA ILE A 63 -9.78 4.34 12.91
C ILE A 63 -8.59 4.95 13.65
N SER A 64 -8.81 5.62 14.79
CA SER A 64 -7.75 6.12 15.67
C SER A 64 -6.95 5.04 16.39
N GLU A 65 -7.38 3.78 16.35
CA GLU A 65 -6.60 2.63 16.82
C GLU A 65 -5.72 2.03 15.70
N LEU A 66 -5.98 2.38 14.43
CA LEU A 66 -5.19 1.94 13.29
C LEU A 66 -3.84 2.66 13.28
N THR A 67 -2.76 1.90 13.07
CA THR A 67 -1.40 2.46 12.93
C THR A 67 -0.81 2.08 11.58
N ILE A 68 -0.46 3.09 10.78
CA ILE A 68 0.28 2.93 9.54
C ILE A 68 1.78 3.08 9.84
N GLN A 69 2.53 2.04 9.49
CA GLN A 69 3.97 2.00 9.72
C GLN A 69 4.75 2.10 8.40
N THR A 70 5.69 3.05 8.30
CA THR A 70 6.55 3.23 7.12
C THR A 70 8.02 3.34 7.49
N ASP A 71 8.90 2.98 6.55
CA ASP A 71 10.34 3.12 6.70
C ASP A 71 10.80 4.59 6.64
N ASN A 72 11.98 4.86 7.18
CA ASN A 72 12.63 6.19 7.18
C ASN A 72 13.39 6.46 5.86
N GLY A 73 12.92 5.93 4.72
CA GLY A 73 13.64 6.00 3.45
C GLY A 73 14.09 7.43 3.11
N SER A 74 15.34 7.61 2.67
CA SER A 74 15.95 8.92 2.40
C SER A 74 15.25 9.73 1.30
N GLU A 75 14.36 9.12 0.53
CA GLU A 75 13.47 9.79 -0.42
C GLU A 75 12.39 10.65 0.28
N PHE A 76 12.21 10.47 1.60
CA PHE A 76 11.38 11.31 2.46
C PHE A 76 12.18 12.47 3.12
N SER A 77 13.49 12.59 2.87
CA SER A 77 14.32 13.56 3.61
C SER A 77 15.59 14.02 2.90
N GLY A 78 15.50 14.31 1.60
CA GLY A 78 16.51 15.11 0.91
C GLY A 78 16.31 16.60 1.21
N GLN A 79 16.92 17.11 2.28
CA GLN A 79 17.06 18.53 2.68
C GLN A 79 15.91 19.26 3.42
N ALA A 80 14.68 18.75 3.50
CA ALA A 80 13.59 19.42 4.25
C ALA A 80 13.62 19.15 5.77
N ARG A 81 14.80 19.13 6.39
CA ARG A 81 14.90 19.06 7.86
C ARG A 81 14.49 20.42 8.45
N ARG A 82 13.18 20.63 8.70
CA ARG A 82 12.61 21.28 9.91
C ARG A 82 11.29 22.04 9.76
N VAL A 83 10.72 22.24 8.57
CA VAL A 83 9.48 23.05 8.43
C VAL A 83 8.29 22.30 7.83
N GLU A 84 8.50 21.18 7.12
CA GLU A 84 7.44 20.36 6.56
C GLU A 84 7.59 18.89 7.02
N LYS A 85 6.89 18.51 8.09
CA LYS A 85 6.58 17.10 8.38
C LYS A 85 5.47 16.64 7.42
N ALA A 86 5.87 16.66 6.14
CA ALA A 86 5.20 16.89 4.86
C ALA A 86 3.93 16.04 4.59
N PRO A 87 3.04 16.46 3.65
CA PRO A 87 1.61 16.10 3.59
C PRO A 87 1.17 14.62 3.70
N PHE A 88 2.07 13.64 3.58
CA PHE A 88 1.77 12.21 3.79
C PHE A 88 1.29 11.92 5.21
N VAL A 89 2.01 12.38 6.24
CA VAL A 89 1.63 12.15 7.65
C VAL A 89 0.32 12.87 7.97
N ARG A 90 0.17 14.11 7.47
CA ARG A 90 -1.07 14.90 7.62
C ARG A 90 -2.27 14.18 7.02
N MET A 91 -2.15 13.55 5.86
CA MET A 91 -3.23 12.78 5.25
C MET A 91 -3.69 11.64 6.17
N ILE A 92 -2.76 10.87 6.73
CA ILE A 92 -3.09 9.76 7.64
C ILE A 92 -3.74 10.27 8.92
N GLU A 93 -3.13 11.24 9.59
CA GLU A 93 -3.56 11.70 10.92
C GLU A 93 -4.76 12.65 10.89
N LYS A 94 -4.82 13.58 9.92
CA LYS A 94 -5.84 14.64 9.89
C LYS A 94 -7.02 14.32 8.98
N ILE A 95 -6.81 13.62 7.88
CA ILE A 95 -7.89 13.28 6.93
C ILE A 95 -8.54 11.96 7.32
N HIS A 96 -7.72 10.93 7.59
CA HIS A 96 -8.24 9.61 7.97
C HIS A 96 -8.47 9.44 9.47
N GLY A 97 -7.67 10.10 10.30
CA GLY A 97 -7.75 9.96 11.76
C GLY A 97 -6.97 8.76 12.31
N ALA A 98 -6.15 8.11 11.48
CA ALA A 98 -5.28 7.01 11.90
C ALA A 98 -3.92 7.52 12.43
N ASN A 99 -3.16 6.66 13.10
CA ASN A 99 -1.82 7.00 13.57
C ASN A 99 -0.76 6.69 12.52
N HIS A 100 0.31 7.48 12.49
CA HIS A 100 1.51 7.17 11.69
C HIS A 100 2.72 6.94 12.59
N VAL A 101 3.49 5.89 12.29
CA VAL A 101 4.74 5.58 13.01
C VAL A 101 5.85 5.23 12.02
N TYR A 102 7.03 5.81 12.22
CA TYR A 102 8.23 5.38 11.51
C TYR A 102 8.84 4.12 12.13
N ILE A 103 9.36 3.22 11.31
CA ILE A 103 10.13 2.08 11.80
C ILE A 103 11.31 2.58 12.64
N ARG A 104 11.30 2.24 13.93
CA ARG A 104 12.43 2.52 14.82
C ARG A 104 13.68 1.81 14.29
N PRO A 105 14.85 2.47 14.24
CA PRO A 105 16.12 1.82 13.88
C PRO A 105 16.32 0.53 14.69
N GLY A 106 16.51 -0.61 14.00
CA GLY A 106 16.68 -1.93 14.62
C GLY A 106 15.42 -2.82 14.71
N HIS A 107 14.24 -2.33 14.33
CA HIS A 107 13.03 -3.17 14.23
C HIS A 107 12.95 -3.89 12.86
N CYS A 108 13.78 -4.92 12.68
CA CYS A 108 13.94 -5.65 11.42
C CYS A 108 12.71 -6.47 10.97
N ASN A 109 11.78 -6.79 11.88
CA ASN A 109 10.71 -7.77 11.60
C ASN A 109 9.66 -7.25 10.60
N ALA A 110 9.21 -6.01 10.76
CA ALA A 110 8.24 -5.40 9.84
C ALA A 110 8.86 -5.20 8.44
N GLN A 111 10.14 -4.84 8.40
CA GLN A 111 10.90 -4.76 7.14
C GLN A 111 10.99 -6.14 6.47
N ALA A 112 11.33 -7.16 7.26
CA ALA A 112 11.52 -8.52 6.78
C ALA A 112 10.23 -9.12 6.22
N ASP A 113 9.05 -8.85 6.80
CA ASP A 113 7.78 -9.36 6.27
C ASP A 113 7.48 -8.77 4.88
N VAL A 114 7.75 -7.48 4.68
CA VAL A 114 7.55 -6.86 3.37
C VAL A 114 8.57 -7.37 2.35
N GLU A 115 9.86 -7.44 2.71
CA GLU A 115 10.89 -7.96 1.81
C GLU A 115 10.62 -9.42 1.40
N SER A 116 10.19 -10.25 2.36
CA SER A 116 9.77 -11.63 2.10
C SER A 116 8.57 -11.65 1.17
N SER A 117 7.58 -10.77 1.37
CA SER A 117 6.42 -10.68 0.47
C SER A 117 6.82 -10.30 -0.96
N HIS A 118 7.82 -9.42 -1.12
CA HIS A 118 8.34 -9.07 -2.43
C HIS A 118 9.05 -10.25 -3.09
N GLU A 119 9.90 -10.99 -2.38
CA GLU A 119 10.54 -12.19 -2.92
C GLU A 119 9.51 -13.22 -3.40
N LEU A 120 8.42 -13.40 -2.66
CA LEU A 120 7.32 -14.26 -3.07
C LEU A 120 6.64 -13.77 -4.35
N ILE A 121 6.38 -12.47 -4.47
CA ILE A 121 5.81 -11.90 -5.70
C ILE A 121 6.78 -12.07 -6.88
N GLU A 122 8.09 -11.91 -6.66
CA GLU A 122 9.07 -12.15 -7.72
C GLU A 122 9.02 -13.58 -8.24
N THR A 123 9.11 -14.53 -7.33
CA THR A 123 9.26 -15.97 -7.63
C THR A 123 7.95 -16.61 -8.09
N GLU A 124 6.82 -16.27 -7.45
CA GLU A 124 5.51 -16.88 -7.73
C GLU A 124 4.77 -16.18 -8.88
N PHE A 125 5.06 -14.90 -9.17
CA PHE A 125 4.35 -14.13 -10.20
C PHE A 125 5.25 -13.66 -11.33
N PHE A 126 6.26 -12.83 -11.05
CA PHE A 126 7.04 -12.18 -12.12
C PHE A 126 7.91 -13.15 -12.91
N ASP A 127 8.52 -14.14 -12.26
CA ASP A 127 9.38 -15.11 -12.94
C ASP A 127 8.58 -16.05 -13.86
N LEU A 128 7.34 -16.35 -13.47
CA LEU A 128 6.47 -17.32 -14.15
C LEU A 128 5.55 -16.70 -15.19
N THR A 129 5.32 -15.39 -15.12
CA THR A 129 4.29 -14.72 -15.95
C THR A 129 4.91 -13.87 -17.05
N ARG A 130 4.21 -13.80 -18.20
CA ARG A 130 4.50 -12.85 -19.28
C ARG A 130 3.29 -11.94 -19.47
N PHE A 131 3.55 -10.68 -19.81
CA PHE A 131 2.51 -9.65 -19.95
C PHE A 131 2.50 -9.14 -21.39
N LYS A 132 1.31 -9.04 -21.98
CA LYS A 132 1.15 -8.51 -23.35
C LYS A 132 1.16 -6.98 -23.35
N ASP A 133 0.43 -6.41 -22.40
CA ASP A 133 0.23 -4.97 -22.24
C ASP A 133 -0.14 -4.64 -20.78
N ARG A 134 -0.39 -3.35 -20.49
CA ARG A 134 -0.70 -2.87 -19.14
C ARG A 134 -2.02 -3.45 -18.61
N SER A 135 -3.04 -3.61 -19.47
CA SER A 135 -4.33 -4.17 -19.05
C SER A 135 -4.19 -5.65 -18.68
N ASP A 136 -3.45 -6.42 -19.49
CA ASP A 136 -3.11 -7.82 -19.22
C ASP A 136 -2.32 -7.96 -17.92
N PHE A 137 -1.36 -7.06 -17.67
CA PHE A 137 -0.63 -6.99 -16.40
C PHE A 137 -1.57 -6.81 -15.21
N PHE A 138 -2.43 -5.78 -15.20
CA PHE A 138 -3.33 -5.51 -14.08
C PHE A 138 -4.34 -6.64 -13.83
N LYS A 139 -4.83 -7.32 -14.88
CA LYS A 139 -5.69 -8.51 -14.74
C LYS A 139 -4.96 -9.67 -14.04
N LYS A 140 -3.72 -9.92 -14.44
CA LYS A 140 -2.92 -11.03 -13.91
C LYS A 140 -2.44 -10.78 -12.49
N VAL A 141 -1.99 -9.56 -12.19
CA VAL A 141 -1.55 -9.22 -10.83
C VAL A 141 -2.71 -9.18 -9.85
N GLU A 142 -3.91 -8.77 -10.30
CA GLU A 142 -5.11 -8.88 -9.47
C GLU A 142 -5.46 -10.33 -9.17
N SER A 143 -5.35 -11.22 -10.17
CA SER A 143 -5.53 -12.66 -9.97
C SER A 143 -4.51 -13.23 -8.99
N TYR A 144 -3.25 -12.79 -9.07
CA TYR A 144 -2.21 -13.19 -8.13
C TYR A 144 -2.49 -12.67 -6.70
N ARG A 145 -2.91 -11.40 -6.54
CA ARG A 145 -3.28 -10.83 -5.23
C ARG A 145 -4.44 -11.61 -4.61
N LEU A 146 -5.46 -11.94 -5.39
CA LEU A 146 -6.58 -12.78 -4.95
C LEU A 146 -6.10 -14.17 -4.53
N TYR A 147 -5.25 -14.82 -5.33
CA TYR A 147 -4.60 -16.08 -4.95
C TYR A 147 -3.85 -15.94 -3.61
N PHE A 148 -3.07 -14.86 -3.43
CA PHE A 148 -2.29 -14.62 -2.23
C PHE A 148 -3.19 -14.51 -0.98
N ASN A 149 -4.30 -13.78 -1.07
CA ASN A 149 -5.18 -13.54 0.07
C ASN A 149 -6.14 -14.71 0.36
N PHE A 150 -6.63 -15.41 -0.67
CA PHE A 150 -7.69 -16.43 -0.56
C PHE A 150 -7.22 -17.88 -0.66
N VAL A 151 -6.03 -18.15 -1.19
CA VAL A 151 -5.58 -19.51 -1.52
C VAL A 151 -4.24 -19.83 -0.88
N ARG A 152 -3.26 -18.92 -1.01
CA ARG A 152 -1.88 -19.15 -0.61
C ARG A 152 -1.76 -19.41 0.91
N PRO A 153 -1.26 -20.59 1.34
CA PRO A 153 -1.03 -20.84 2.75
C PRO A 153 0.20 -20.07 3.25
N ASN A 154 0.09 -19.42 4.41
CA ASN A 154 1.22 -18.82 5.09
C ASN A 154 1.74 -19.78 6.17
N PHE A 155 2.88 -20.44 5.91
CA PHE A 155 3.47 -21.42 6.81
C PHE A 155 3.90 -20.83 8.15
N TYR A 156 4.39 -19.58 8.16
CA TYR A 156 4.73 -18.86 9.40
C TYR A 156 3.49 -18.52 10.24
N LYS A 157 2.29 -18.55 9.64
CA LYS A 157 1.00 -18.31 10.31
C LYS A 157 0.15 -19.60 10.38
N GLY A 158 0.80 -20.73 10.63
CA GLY A 158 0.12 -22.01 10.88
C GLY A 158 -0.58 -22.59 9.64
N LYS A 159 -0.07 -22.33 8.44
CA LYS A 159 -0.65 -22.74 7.14
C LYS A 159 -2.04 -22.16 6.88
N LYS A 160 -2.42 -21.10 7.60
CA LYS A 160 -3.65 -20.35 7.33
C LYS A 160 -3.42 -19.35 6.22
N LYS A 161 -4.50 -19.05 5.50
CA LYS A 161 -4.52 -18.01 4.46
C LYS A 161 -4.82 -16.65 5.11
N PRO A 162 -4.35 -15.51 4.56
CA PRO A 162 -4.63 -14.20 5.14
C PRO A 162 -6.11 -13.95 5.43
N GLN A 163 -6.98 -14.27 4.46
CA GLN A 163 -8.44 -14.19 4.62
C GLN A 163 -8.93 -14.99 5.84
N GLN A 164 -8.47 -16.23 6.01
CA GLN A 164 -8.92 -17.09 7.12
C GLN A 164 -8.52 -16.53 8.49
N ILE A 165 -7.32 -15.94 8.60
CA ILE A 165 -6.86 -15.32 9.85
C ILE A 165 -7.73 -14.10 10.17
N CYS A 166 -7.99 -13.26 9.17
CA CYS A 166 -8.87 -12.10 9.32
C CYS A 166 -10.28 -12.53 9.74
N ALA A 167 -10.83 -13.59 9.11
CA ALA A 167 -12.16 -14.10 9.41
C ALA A 167 -12.27 -14.66 10.84
N SER A 168 -11.19 -15.24 11.38
CA SER A 168 -11.19 -15.72 12.77
C SER A 168 -11.18 -14.59 13.80
N ASP A 169 -10.67 -13.41 13.45
CA ASP A 169 -10.62 -12.26 14.35
C ASP A 169 -11.87 -11.38 14.24
N TRP A 170 -12.33 -11.13 13.01
CA TRP A 170 -13.30 -10.07 12.71
C TRP A 170 -14.53 -10.57 11.94
N GLY A 171 -14.64 -11.87 11.70
CA GLY A 171 -15.74 -12.45 10.96
C GLY A 171 -15.58 -12.42 9.43
N SER A 172 -16.38 -13.22 8.75
CA SER A 172 -16.21 -13.47 7.30
C SER A 172 -16.50 -12.26 6.43
N SER A 173 -17.48 -11.43 6.78
CA SER A 173 -17.86 -10.25 5.97
C SER A 173 -16.70 -9.27 5.83
N ILE A 174 -16.15 -8.81 6.95
CA ILE A 174 -15.00 -7.89 6.99
C ILE A 174 -13.79 -8.51 6.27
N SER A 175 -13.53 -9.79 6.55
CA SER A 175 -12.45 -10.52 5.89
C SER A 175 -12.58 -10.57 4.37
N TYR A 176 -13.79 -10.79 3.83
CA TYR A 176 -14.04 -10.74 2.39
C TYR A 176 -13.85 -9.33 1.84
N ASN A 177 -14.41 -8.31 2.50
CA ASN A 177 -14.31 -6.92 2.04
C ASN A 177 -12.85 -6.49 1.93
N PHE A 178 -12.04 -6.73 2.97
CA PHE A 178 -10.61 -6.43 2.93
C PHE A 178 -9.87 -7.28 1.89
N SER A 179 -10.14 -8.59 1.81
CA SER A 179 -9.48 -9.46 0.84
C SER A 179 -9.83 -9.10 -0.62
N LEU A 180 -10.91 -8.35 -0.86
CA LEU A 180 -11.36 -7.94 -2.20
C LEU A 180 -10.90 -6.54 -2.61
N ILE A 181 -10.28 -5.75 -1.72
CA ILE A 181 -9.66 -4.46 -2.06
C ILE A 181 -8.69 -4.65 -3.23
N ARG A 182 -8.97 -3.97 -4.34
CA ARG A 182 -8.39 -4.28 -5.65
C ARG A 182 -6.95 -3.79 -5.77
N THR A 183 -6.20 -4.43 -6.65
CA THR A 183 -4.92 -3.88 -7.11
C THR A 183 -5.16 -2.62 -7.94
N VAL A 184 -4.40 -1.56 -7.66
CA VAL A 184 -4.64 -0.24 -8.26
C VAL A 184 -3.54 0.20 -9.22
N ASP A 185 -3.99 0.82 -10.32
CA ASP A 185 -3.16 1.53 -11.28
C ASP A 185 -3.03 2.98 -10.82
N LEU A 186 -1.96 3.31 -10.12
CA LEU A 186 -1.80 4.60 -9.44
C LEU A 186 -1.70 5.76 -10.45
N ASP A 187 -1.18 5.51 -11.66
CA ASP A 187 -1.13 6.51 -12.74
C ASP A 187 -2.51 6.87 -13.30
N LYS A 188 -3.56 6.10 -12.96
CA LYS A 188 -4.95 6.33 -13.39
C LYS A 188 -5.87 6.74 -12.25
N MET A 189 -5.37 6.81 -11.02
CA MET A 189 -6.16 7.28 -9.91
C MET A 189 -6.21 8.80 -9.96
N ASP A 190 -7.41 9.35 -10.07
CA ASP A 190 -7.63 10.74 -9.70
C ASP A 190 -7.31 10.87 -8.20
N THR A 191 -6.65 11.94 -7.79
CA THR A 191 -6.16 12.10 -6.41
C THR A 191 -7.33 12.01 -5.43
N PHE A 192 -7.47 10.86 -4.76
CA PHE A 192 -8.49 10.66 -3.75
C PHE A 192 -8.22 11.61 -2.57
N SER A 193 -9.32 12.09 -1.99
CA SER A 193 -9.46 12.99 -0.83
C SER A 193 -8.77 14.38 -0.86
N TYR A 194 -7.55 14.53 -1.37
CA TYR A 194 -6.80 15.80 -1.28
C TYR A 194 -7.40 16.92 -2.14
N GLN A 195 -7.97 16.61 -3.31
CA GLN A 195 -8.69 17.62 -4.10
C GLN A 195 -10.10 17.95 -3.55
N ARG A 196 -10.69 17.11 -2.69
CA ARG A 196 -11.94 17.45 -1.99
C ARG A 196 -11.73 18.46 -0.86
N GLY A 197 -10.49 18.64 -0.40
CA GLY A 197 -10.07 19.71 0.49
C GLY A 197 -9.18 20.71 -0.23
N GLN A 198 -9.69 21.42 -1.24
CA GLN A 198 -9.04 22.66 -1.65
C GLN A 198 -8.79 23.50 -0.40
N THR A 199 -7.52 23.73 -0.08
CA THR A 199 -7.08 24.84 0.74
C THR A 199 -7.57 26.11 0.05
N ILE A 200 -8.69 26.65 0.51
CA ILE A 200 -8.92 28.09 0.43
C ILE A 200 -7.68 28.70 1.12
N PRO A 201 -6.88 29.54 0.45
CA PRO A 201 -5.85 30.30 1.15
C PRO A 201 -6.56 31.04 2.28
N ASP A 202 -6.08 30.89 3.51
CA ASP A 202 -6.61 31.66 4.63
C ASP A 202 -6.28 33.14 4.38
N LEU A 203 -7.21 33.84 3.71
CA LEU A 203 -7.12 35.26 3.41
C LEU A 203 -7.41 36.12 4.65
N ALA A 204 -7.61 35.52 5.83
CA ALA A 204 -7.89 36.25 7.07
C ALA A 204 -6.63 36.54 7.93
N ALA A 205 -5.42 36.17 7.48
CA ALA A 205 -4.20 36.41 8.25
C ALA A 205 -3.46 37.73 7.96
N ASN A 206 -3.99 38.60 7.09
CA ASN A 206 -3.41 39.92 6.81
C ASN A 206 -4.45 41.03 6.97
N SER A 207 -4.88 41.27 8.21
CA SER A 207 -5.50 42.53 8.61
C SER A 207 -5.12 42.88 10.04
N GLU A 208 -3.89 43.37 10.19
CA GLU A 208 -3.51 44.39 11.19
C GLU A 208 -2.61 45.43 10.51
#